data_AF-A0A6B3NVW0-F1
#
_entry.id   AF-A0A6B3NVW0-F1
#
_cell.length_a   1.000
_cell.length_b   1.000
_cell.length_c   1.000
_cell.angle_alpha   90.00
_cell.angle_beta   90.00
_cell.angle_gamma   90.00
#
_symmetry.space_group_name_H-M   'P 1'
#
loop_
_entity.id
_entity.type
_entity.pdbx_description
1 polymer ?
#
loop_
_entity_poly.entity_id
_entity_poly.type
_entity_poly.pdbx_seq_one_letter_code
_entity_poly.pdbx_strand_id
1 'polypeptide(L)'
;MLQLFDDGVLIADFHNDVNDWYHHYGEVEDWDDKWQVENRELGGLADFNENNSDYRDYIKSAIKLWLDRGVDALRIDTIKHMPLWFWQEFYADIKSHKPSVFVFGEWIFSGPYDGASLEFANKSGMSMLD
;
A
#
# COMPACT_ATOMS: atom_id res chain seq x y z
N MET A 1 2.52 -5.10 13.53
CA MET A 1 3.92 -4.80 13.89
C MET A 1 3.95 -3.34 14.30
N LEU A 2 4.49 -3.00 15.47
CA LEU A 2 4.41 -1.62 16.00
C LEU A 2 5.70 -0.81 15.77
N GLN A 3 6.80 -1.50 15.47
CA GLN A 3 8.11 -0.88 15.22
C GLN A 3 8.66 -1.39 13.90
N LEU A 4 9.17 -0.47 13.07
CA LEU A 4 9.77 -0.75 11.78
C LEU A 4 11.28 -0.55 11.86
N PHE A 5 12.03 -1.58 11.47
CA PHE A 5 13.48 -1.56 11.42
C PHE A 5 13.96 -1.75 9.99
N ASP A 6 14.96 -0.97 9.60
CA ASP A 6 15.70 -1.12 8.35
C ASP A 6 17.16 -1.48 8.67
N ASP A 7 17.60 -2.66 8.22
CA ASP A 7 18.91 -3.24 8.56
C ASP A 7 19.29 -3.15 10.05
N GLY A 8 18.31 -3.32 10.93
CA GLY A 8 18.47 -3.30 12.38
C GLY A 8 18.42 -1.91 13.03
N VAL A 9 18.22 -0.85 12.24
CA VAL A 9 18.01 0.52 12.72
C VAL A 9 16.52 0.80 12.82
N LEU A 10 16.05 1.28 13.98
CA LEU A 10 14.66 1.70 14.16
C LEU A 10 14.40 2.97 13.32
N ILE A 11 13.45 2.91 12.40
CA ILE A 11 13.08 4.05 11.53
C ILE A 11 11.69 4.60 11.81
N ALA A 12 10.78 3.77 12.35
CA ALA A 12 9.44 4.19 12.76
C ALA A 12 8.94 3.37 13.95
N ASP A 13 8.17 4.02 14.83
CA ASP A 13 7.53 3.39 16.00
C ASP A 13 6.13 3.97 16.15
N PHE A 14 5.11 3.12 16.03
CA PHE A 14 3.70 3.52 16.13
C PHE A 14 3.38 4.20 17.46
N HIS A 15 3.98 3.78 18.58
CA HIS A 15 3.70 4.39 19.88
C HIS A 15 4.49 5.68 20.13
N ASN A 16 5.53 5.93 19.34
CA ASN A 16 6.38 7.11 19.43
C ASN A 16 6.60 7.70 18.02
N ASP A 17 5.48 7.92 17.32
CA ASP A 17 5.47 8.26 15.90
C ASP A 17 5.75 9.75 15.65
N VAL A 18 6.96 10.18 15.99
CA VAL A 18 7.39 11.59 15.94
C VAL A 18 7.49 12.16 14.52
N ASN A 19 7.50 11.29 13.51
CA ASN A 19 7.69 11.64 12.10
C ASN A 19 6.44 11.33 11.27
N ASP A 20 5.29 11.05 11.89
CA ASP A 20 4.01 10.76 11.23
C ASP A 20 4.09 9.65 10.17
N TRP A 21 4.75 8.53 10.49
CA TRP A 21 4.83 7.34 9.61
C TRP A 21 3.53 6.55 9.57
N TYR A 22 2.68 6.70 10.59
CA TYR A 22 1.44 5.96 10.74
C TYR A 22 0.24 6.90 10.89
N HIS A 23 -0.93 6.41 10.51
CA HIS A 23 -2.19 7.03 10.89
C HIS A 23 -2.55 6.71 12.34
N HIS A 24 -3.19 7.66 13.03
CA HIS A 24 -3.64 7.55 14.43
C HIS A 24 -5.13 7.86 14.56
N TYR A 25 -5.93 7.31 13.65
CA TYR A 25 -7.38 7.55 13.58
C TYR A 25 -8.22 6.41 14.18
N GLY A 26 -7.57 5.38 14.70
CA GLY A 26 -8.20 4.17 15.23
C GLY A 26 -8.65 3.21 14.12
N GLU A 27 -9.41 2.18 14.51
CA GLU A 27 -9.89 1.14 13.59
C GLU A 27 -11.01 1.64 12.66
N VAL A 28 -11.11 1.00 11.48
CA VAL A 28 -12.25 1.16 10.57
C VAL A 28 -13.53 0.74 11.30
N GLU A 29 -14.46 1.68 11.45
CA GLU A 29 -15.77 1.43 12.07
C GLU A 29 -16.87 1.32 11.01
N ASP A 30 -16.73 2.07 9.90
CA ASP A 30 -17.62 2.06 8.76
C ASP A 30 -16.87 1.65 7.49
N TRP A 31 -17.21 0.48 6.95
CA TRP A 31 -16.57 -0.11 5.76
C TRP A 31 -17.13 0.44 4.44
N ASP A 32 -18.21 1.21 4.51
CA ASP A 32 -18.76 1.95 3.37
C ASP A 32 -18.19 3.37 3.27
N ASP A 33 -17.52 3.85 4.32
CA ASP A 33 -16.78 5.11 4.31
C ASP A 33 -15.38 4.91 3.71
N LYS A 34 -15.24 5.33 2.45
CA LYS A 34 -13.96 5.26 1.73
C LYS A 34 -12.80 5.89 2.48
N TRP A 35 -13.02 7.03 3.15
CA TRP A 35 -11.94 7.70 3.87
C TRP A 35 -11.47 6.83 5.04
N GLN A 36 -12.39 6.22 5.78
CA GLN A 36 -12.00 5.28 6.84
C GLN A 36 -11.26 4.08 6.27
N VAL A 37 -11.77 3.44 5.22
CA VAL A 37 -11.13 2.27 4.61
C VAL A 37 -9.69 2.56 4.16
N GLU A 38 -9.41 3.77 3.67
CA GLU A 38 -8.08 4.18 3.18
C GLU A 38 -7.15 4.81 4.24
N ASN A 39 -7.66 5.19 5.43
CA ASN A 39 -6.87 5.96 6.40
C ASN A 39 -6.93 5.41 7.84
N ARG A 40 -7.78 4.42 8.12
CA ARG A 40 -7.92 3.83 9.46
C ARG A 40 -7.35 2.42 9.52
N GLU A 41 -7.06 1.99 10.73
CA GLU A 41 -6.43 0.71 11.01
C GLU A 41 -7.31 -0.46 10.54
N LEU A 42 -6.73 -1.31 9.70
CA LEU A 42 -7.33 -2.56 9.27
C LEU A 42 -7.20 -3.61 10.39
N GLY A 43 -8.24 -3.74 11.22
CA GLY A 43 -8.27 -4.74 12.30
C GLY A 43 -7.17 -4.56 13.35
N GLY A 44 -6.90 -3.31 13.74
CA GLY A 44 -5.89 -2.94 14.73
C GLY A 44 -4.43 -3.04 14.23
N LEU A 45 -4.24 -3.16 12.91
CA LEU A 45 -2.93 -3.06 12.29
C LEU A 45 -2.51 -1.60 12.20
N ALA A 46 -1.30 -1.28 12.67
CA ALA A 46 -0.67 0.02 12.49
C ALA A 46 -0.64 0.38 11.00
N ASP A 47 -1.42 1.40 10.64
CA ASP A 47 -1.68 1.81 9.26
C ASP A 47 -0.65 2.85 8.81
N PHE A 48 0.03 2.61 7.69
CA PHE A 48 1.07 3.53 7.22
C PHE A 48 0.47 4.78 6.59
N ASN A 49 0.97 5.95 6.95
CA ASN A 49 0.57 7.21 6.37
C ASN A 49 1.24 7.42 5.00
N GLU A 50 0.47 7.27 3.93
CA GLU A 50 0.94 7.43 2.56
C GLU A 50 1.40 8.87 2.24
N ASN A 51 0.96 9.87 2.99
CA ASN A 51 1.38 11.27 2.79
C ASN A 51 2.83 11.49 3.23
N ASN A 52 3.37 10.62 4.09
CA ASN A 52 4.76 10.63 4.49
C ASN A 52 5.67 10.17 3.34
N SER A 53 6.53 11.09 2.86
CA SER A 53 7.46 10.78 1.76
C SER A 53 8.50 9.73 2.13
N ASP A 54 8.95 9.70 3.38
CA ASP A 54 9.97 8.75 3.84
C ASP A 54 9.39 7.33 3.84
N TYR A 55 8.13 7.15 4.24
CA TYR A 55 7.43 5.88 4.08
C TYR A 55 7.33 5.46 2.61
N ARG A 56 6.88 6.37 1.72
CA ARG A 56 6.76 6.04 0.29
C ARG A 56 8.11 5.61 -0.30
N ASP A 57 9.18 6.33 0.00
CA ASP A 57 10.52 6.01 -0.48
C ASP A 57 11.06 4.71 0.11
N TYR A 58 10.78 4.45 1.39
CA TYR A 58 11.12 3.19 2.05
C TYR A 58 10.44 1.99 1.38
N ILE A 59 9.11 2.00 1.23
CA ILE A 59 8.39 0.85 0.69
C ILE A 59 8.78 0.56 -0.77
N LYS A 60 8.97 1.60 -1.59
CA LYS A 60 9.48 1.45 -2.96
C LYS A 60 10.88 0.82 -2.97
N SER A 61 11.78 1.28 -2.10
CA SER A 61 13.15 0.74 -1.98
C SER A 61 13.16 -0.72 -1.50
N ALA A 62 12.34 -1.04 -0.51
CA ALA A 62 12.19 -2.40 0.00
C ALA A 62 11.69 -3.37 -1.08
N ILE A 63 10.73 -2.95 -1.92
CA ILE A 63 10.25 -3.78 -3.02
C ILE A 63 11.31 -3.94 -4.11
N LYS A 64 12.00 -2.86 -4.51
CA LYS A 64 13.11 -2.94 -5.48
C LYS A 64 14.19 -3.93 -5.05
N LEU A 65 14.50 -3.98 -3.75
CA LEU A 65 15.44 -4.93 -3.16
C LEU A 65 15.03 -6.40 -3.40
N TRP A 66 13.73 -6.72 -3.36
CA TRP A 66 13.20 -8.03 -3.72
C TRP A 66 13.22 -8.29 -5.23
N LEU A 67 12.93 -7.27 -6.04
CA LEU A 67 12.99 -7.39 -7.50
C LEU A 67 14.41 -7.68 -8.01
N ASP A 68 15.41 -7.06 -7.38
CA ASP A 68 16.84 -7.27 -7.67
C ASP A 68 17.31 -8.69 -7.31
N ARG A 69 16.57 -9.38 -6.42
CA ARG A 69 16.79 -10.79 -6.08
C ARG A 69 16.10 -11.76 -7.03
N GLY A 70 15.43 -11.26 -8.08
CA GLY A 70 14.85 -12.08 -9.13
C GLY A 70 13.36 -12.38 -8.97
N VAL A 71 12.63 -11.68 -8.11
CA VAL A 71 11.15 -11.79 -8.06
C VAL A 71 10.54 -11.38 -9.40
N ASP A 72 9.68 -12.23 -9.96
CA ASP A 72 9.07 -12.02 -11.27
C ASP A 72 7.67 -11.39 -11.20
N ALA A 73 6.99 -11.52 -10.07
CA ALA A 73 5.66 -10.97 -9.87
C ALA A 73 5.42 -10.51 -8.43
N LEU A 74 4.57 -9.50 -8.28
CA LEU A 74 4.10 -8.99 -6.99
C LEU A 74 2.59 -9.19 -6.90
N ARG A 75 2.15 -9.95 -5.87
CA ARG A 75 0.77 -9.93 -5.39
C ARG A 75 0.71 -8.96 -4.22
N ILE A 76 -0.03 -7.88 -4.37
CA ILE A 76 -0.15 -6.84 -3.36
C ILE A 76 -1.40 -7.08 -2.51
N ASP A 77 -1.19 -7.11 -1.20
CA ASP A 77 -2.26 -7.23 -0.21
C ASP A 77 -3.10 -5.95 -0.14
N THR A 78 -4.40 -6.09 0.11
CA THR A 78 -5.26 -4.99 0.55
C THR A 78 -5.19 -3.70 -0.30
N ILE A 79 -5.21 -3.79 -1.64
CA ILE A 79 -5.08 -2.60 -2.51
C ILE A 79 -6.24 -1.60 -2.39
N LYS A 80 -7.38 -2.04 -1.82
CA LYS A 80 -8.53 -1.19 -1.47
C LYS A 80 -8.23 -0.17 -0.37
N HIS A 81 -7.21 -0.42 0.46
CA HIS A 81 -6.91 0.32 1.68
C HIS A 81 -5.90 1.44 1.52
N MET A 82 -5.53 1.79 0.28
CA MET A 82 -4.63 2.89 0.00
C MET A 82 -5.18 3.67 -1.20
N PRO A 83 -4.98 5.00 -1.25
CA PRO A 83 -5.57 5.82 -2.29
C PRO A 83 -4.99 5.49 -3.67
N LEU A 84 -5.79 5.68 -4.71
CA LEU A 84 -5.41 5.37 -6.09
C LEU A 84 -4.08 6.04 -6.52
N TRP A 85 -3.84 7.28 -6.10
CA TRP A 85 -2.64 8.02 -6.48
C TRP A 85 -1.36 7.38 -5.92
N PHE A 86 -1.42 6.76 -4.74
CA PHE A 86 -0.29 6.06 -4.14
C PHE A 86 0.11 4.89 -5.02
N TRP A 87 -0.87 4.12 -5.49
CA TRP A 87 -0.63 2.99 -6.40
C TRP A 87 -0.10 3.42 -7.76
N GLN A 88 -0.54 4.57 -8.28
CA GLN A 88 0.00 5.12 -9.52
C GLN A 88 1.48 5.50 -9.37
N GLU A 89 1.85 6.16 -8.26
CA GLU A 89 3.25 6.49 -7.96
C GLU A 89 4.09 5.21 -7.79
N PHE A 90 3.64 4.30 -6.94
CA PHE A 90 4.30 3.03 -6.66
C PHE A 90 4.50 2.23 -7.94
N TYR A 91 3.45 2.01 -8.72
CA TYR A 91 3.50 1.21 -9.93
C TYR A 91 4.43 1.83 -10.97
N ALA A 92 4.39 3.15 -11.18
CA ALA A 92 5.27 3.84 -12.12
C ALA A 92 6.75 3.62 -11.78
N ASP A 93 7.10 3.77 -10.49
CA ASP A 93 8.48 3.58 -10.02
C ASP A 93 8.93 2.11 -10.11
N ILE A 94 8.08 1.16 -9.72
CA ILE A 94 8.37 -0.28 -9.83
C ILE A 94 8.54 -0.72 -11.30
N LYS A 95 7.67 -0.25 -12.20
CA LYS A 95 7.79 -0.56 -13.63
C LYS A 95 9.01 0.09 -14.26
N SER A 96 9.42 1.28 -13.80
CA SER A 96 10.67 1.91 -14.24
C SER A 96 11.89 1.09 -13.82
N HIS A 97 11.86 0.47 -12.63
CA HIS A 97 12.95 -0.35 -12.12
C HIS A 97 13.02 -1.74 -12.78
N LYS A 98 11.89 -2.45 -12.87
CA LYS A 98 11.78 -3.76 -13.52
C LYS A 98 10.61 -3.80 -14.49
N PRO A 99 10.79 -3.40 -15.77
CA PRO A 99 9.71 -3.35 -16.75
C PRO A 99 9.00 -4.69 -17.02
N SER A 100 9.67 -5.83 -16.77
CA SER A 100 9.10 -7.16 -16.97
C SER A 100 8.24 -7.67 -15.81
N VAL A 101 8.27 -7.02 -14.64
CA VAL A 101 7.52 -7.51 -13.47
C VAL A 101 6.01 -7.44 -13.72
N PHE A 102 5.30 -8.49 -13.32
CA PHE A 102 3.84 -8.52 -13.29
C PHE A 102 3.35 -8.12 -11.90
N VAL A 103 2.38 -7.20 -11.81
CA VAL A 103 1.88 -6.67 -10.53
C VAL A 103 0.35 -6.74 -10.53
N PHE A 104 -0.19 -7.36 -9.49
CA PHE A 104 -1.63 -7.45 -9.27
C PHE A 104 -1.96 -7.37 -7.79
N GLY A 105 -3.15 -6.85 -7.46
CA GLY A 105 -3.57 -6.67 -6.07
C GLY A 105 -4.82 -7.44 -5.70
N GLU A 106 -5.00 -7.63 -4.39
CA GLU A 106 -6.26 -8.10 -3.82
C GLU A 106 -7.19 -6.93 -3.46
N TRP A 107 -8.38 -6.96 -4.05
CA TRP A 107 -9.50 -6.13 -3.66
C TRP A 107 -10.66 -7.04 -3.24
N ILE A 108 -10.84 -7.27 -1.94
CA ILE A 108 -11.91 -8.15 -1.45
C ILE A 108 -13.28 -7.51 -1.76
N PHE A 109 -14.22 -8.33 -2.22
CA PHE A 109 -15.55 -7.93 -2.69
C PHE A 109 -15.52 -7.00 -3.92
N SER A 110 -14.51 -7.15 -4.78
CA SER A 110 -14.51 -6.54 -6.12
C SER A 110 -15.62 -7.12 -7.00
N GLY A 111 -15.98 -6.39 -8.05
CA GLY A 111 -16.91 -6.89 -9.05
C GLY A 111 -17.33 -5.83 -10.06
N PRO A 112 -18.06 -6.22 -11.12
CA PRO A 112 -18.47 -5.30 -12.18
C PRO A 112 -19.48 -4.23 -11.73
N TYR A 113 -20.01 -4.34 -10.51
CA TYR A 113 -20.92 -3.37 -9.91
C TYR A 113 -20.26 -2.50 -8.84
N ASP A 114 -19.01 -2.78 -8.47
CA ASP A 114 -18.20 -1.90 -7.63
C ASP A 114 -17.43 -0.91 -8.52
N GLY A 115 -17.93 0.32 -8.56
CA GLY A 115 -17.33 1.39 -9.35
C GLY A 115 -15.89 1.70 -8.92
N ALA A 116 -15.55 1.51 -7.64
CA ALA A 116 -14.22 1.79 -7.13
C ALA A 116 -13.21 0.71 -7.58
N SER A 117 -13.56 -0.57 -7.51
CA SER A 117 -12.68 -1.64 -8.03
C SER A 117 -12.45 -1.50 -9.53
N LEU A 118 -13.50 -1.15 -10.29
CA LEU A 118 -13.38 -0.90 -11.72
C LEU A 118 -12.49 0.31 -12.02
N GLU A 119 -12.65 1.40 -11.28
CA GLU A 119 -11.79 2.58 -11.44
C GLU A 119 -10.33 2.22 -11.16
N PHE A 120 -10.06 1.49 -10.08
CA PHE A 120 -8.73 1.02 -9.74
C PHE A 120 -8.12 0.18 -10.86
N ALA A 121 -8.82 -0.86 -11.33
CA ALA A 121 -8.31 -1.77 -12.35
C ALA A 121 -7.97 -1.05 -13.66
N ASN A 122 -8.71 0.03 -13.97
CA ASN A 122 -8.51 0.80 -15.20
C ASN A 122 -7.47 1.92 -15.06
N LYS A 123 -7.22 2.46 -13.85
CA LYS A 123 -6.43 3.69 -13.67
C LYS A 123 -5.17 3.54 -12.82
N SER A 124 -5.04 2.48 -12.03
CA SER A 124 -3.86 2.28 -11.17
C SER A 124 -2.60 1.90 -11.96
N GLY A 125 -2.78 1.32 -13.15
CA GLY A 125 -1.72 0.64 -13.91
C GLY A 125 -1.51 -0.82 -13.50
N MET A 126 -2.12 -1.26 -12.39
CA MET A 126 -2.06 -2.62 -11.87
C MET A 126 -3.32 -3.41 -12.24
N SER A 127 -3.16 -4.73 -12.36
CA SER A 127 -4.30 -5.65 -12.41
C SER A 127 -4.81 -5.96 -11.00
N MET A 128 -5.97 -6.63 -10.90
CA MET A 128 -6.52 -7.11 -9.63
C MET A 128 -6.99 -8.56 -9.75
N LEU A 129 -7.14 -9.22 -8.61
CA LEU A 129 -7.83 -10.50 -8.50
C LEU A 129 -9.33 -10.34 -8.83
N ASP A 130 -9.88 -11.35 -9.51
CA ASP A 130 -11.30 -11.53 -9.82
C ASP A 130 -11.91 -12.60 -8.92
#